data_AF-A0A920TBT2-F1
#
_entry.id   AF-A0A920TBT2-F1
#
_cell.length_a   1.000
_cell.length_b   1.000
_cell.length_c   1.000
_cell.angle_alpha   90.00
_cell.angle_beta   90.00
_cell.angle_gamma   90.00
#
_symmetry.space_group_name_H-M   'P 1'
#
loop_
_entity.id
_entity.type
_entity.pdbx_description
1 polymer ?
#
loop_
_entity_poly.entity_id
_entity_poly.type
_entity_poly.pdbx_seq_one_letter_code
_entity_poly.pdbx_strand_id
1 'polypeptide(L)' 'MVTHCLECHSGDEPEGQLSMESLGGLLTGGLRGPALVPGKPDQSLLVQRFVTTKN' A
#
# COMPACT_ATOMS: atom_id res chain seq x y z
N MET A 1 11.90 -7.80 4.82
CA MET A 1 10.63 -7.07 5.01
C MET A 1 10.13 -6.44 3.71
N VAL A 2 11.00 -5.82 2.89
CA VAL A 2 10.61 -5.24 1.59
C VAL A 2 10.26 -6.31 0.52
N THR A 3 10.88 -7.50 0.61
CA THR A 3 10.79 -8.55 -0.43
C THR A 3 9.37 -9.05 -0.68
N HIS A 4 8.61 -9.40 0.37
CA HIS A 4 7.27 -9.99 0.23
C HIS A 4 6.21 -9.04 -0.31
N CYS A 5 6.45 -7.74 -0.15
CA CYS A 5 5.55 -6.70 -0.64
C CYS A 5 5.74 -6.47 -2.14
N LEU A 6 6.99 -6.40 -2.58
CA LEU A 6 7.32 -6.12 -3.98
C LEU A 6 7.08 -7.31 -4.92
N GLU A 7 7.01 -8.54 -4.40
CA GLU A 7 6.68 -9.74 -5.20
C GLU A 7 5.40 -9.55 -6.04
N CYS A 8 4.38 -8.86 -5.50
CA CYS A 8 3.11 -8.62 -6.18
C CYS A 8 2.86 -7.15 -6.54
N HIS A 9 3.49 -6.20 -5.84
CA HIS A 9 3.19 -4.76 -5.95
C HIS A 9 4.37 -3.95 -6.51
N SER A 10 5.04 -4.49 -7.52
CA SER A 10 6.09 -3.81 -8.29
C SER A 10 5.97 -4.10 -9.79
N GLY A 11 6.69 -3.35 -10.62
CA GLY A 11 6.71 -3.53 -12.07
C GLY A 11 5.55 -2.84 -12.80
N ASP A 12 5.37 -3.19 -14.07
CA ASP A 12 4.46 -2.47 -14.97
C ASP A 12 2.97 -2.75 -14.71
N GLU A 13 2.66 -3.95 -14.20
CA GLU A 13 1.30 -4.39 -13.92
C GLU A 13 1.17 -4.97 -12.49
N PRO A 14 1.34 -4.13 -11.45
CA PRO A 14 1.29 -4.60 -10.09
C PRO A 14 -0.15 -4.99 -9.69
N GLU A 15 -0.27 -5.98 -8.83
CA GLU A 15 -1.57 -6.44 -8.33
C GLU A 15 -2.36 -5.30 -7.70
N GLY A 16 -3.66 -5.24 -8.02
CA GLY A 16 -4.54 -4.18 -7.54
C GLY A 16 -4.11 -2.76 -7.95
N GLN A 17 -3.25 -2.62 -8.97
CA GLN A 17 -2.68 -1.37 -9.46
C GLN A 17 -1.90 -0.57 -8.40
N LEU A 18 -1.45 -1.24 -7.33
CA LEU A 18 -0.70 -0.60 -6.25
C LEU A 18 0.80 -0.81 -6.47
N SER A 19 1.56 0.27 -6.65
CA SER A 19 3.04 0.22 -6.64
C SER A 19 3.59 0.61 -5.27
N MET A 20 4.47 -0.24 -4.72
CA MET A 20 5.21 0.00 -3.47
C MET A 20 6.66 0.47 -3.70
N GLU A 21 7.04 0.75 -4.95
CA GLU A 21 8.42 1.10 -5.33
C GLU A 21 8.78 2.56 -5.01
N SER A 22 7.78 3.41 -4.78
CA SER A 22 7.98 4.82 -4.49
C SER A 22 6.92 5.37 -3.55
N LEU A 23 7.27 6.46 -2.85
CA LEU A 23 6.30 7.23 -2.07
C LEU A 23 5.14 7.72 -2.95
N GLY A 24 5.42 8.12 -4.20
CA GLY A 24 4.39 8.53 -5.16
C GLY A 24 3.38 7.40 -5.43
N GLY A 25 3.86 6.18 -5.66
CA GLY A 25 3.00 4.99 -5.83
C GLY A 25 2.13 4.72 -4.60
N LEU A 26 2.71 4.83 -3.40
CA LEU A 26 1.98 4.66 -2.14
C LEU A 26 0.90 5.74 -1.90
N LEU A 27 1.17 6.98 -2.32
CA LEU A 27 0.24 8.11 -2.19
C LEU A 27 -0.87 8.06 -3.24
N THR A 28 -0.57 7.69 -4.48
CA THR A 28 -1.58 7.42 -5.51
C THR A 28 -2.46 6.24 -5.08
N GLY A 29 -1.83 5.19 -4.55
CA GLY A 29 -2.51 3.97 -4.16
C GLY A 29 -2.90 3.09 -5.33
N GLY A 30 -3.77 2.13 -5.06
CA GLY A 30 -4.29 1.20 -6.06
C GLY A 30 -5.81 1.29 -6.20
N LEU A 31 -6.44 0.22 -6.68
CA LEU A 31 -7.87 0.11 -6.93
C LEU A 31 -8.76 0.42 -5.71
N ARG A 32 -8.21 0.36 -4.49
CA ARG A 32 -8.94 0.59 -3.23
C ARG A 32 -8.71 1.98 -2.65
N GLY A 33 -7.92 2.82 -3.32
CA GLY A 33 -7.52 4.15 -2.86
C GLY A 33 -6.07 4.20 -2.36
N PRO A 34 -5.66 5.36 -1.76
CA PRO A 34 -4.31 5.61 -1.28
C PRO A 34 -3.83 4.54 -0.29
N ALA A 35 -2.61 4.04 -0.48
CA ALA A 35 -2.02 3.13 0.51
C ALA A 35 -1.58 3.90 1.77
N LEU A 36 -1.11 5.13 1.60
CA LEU A 36 -0.74 6.05 2.68
C LEU A 36 -1.49 7.38 2.60
N VAL A 37 -1.97 7.84 3.75
CA VAL A 37 -2.57 9.17 3.94
C VAL A 37 -1.73 9.93 4.98
N PRO A 38 -0.94 10.94 4.57
CA PRO A 38 -0.07 11.69 5.48
C PRO A 38 -0.83 12.28 6.66
N GLY A 39 -0.32 12.05 7.88
CA GLY A 39 -0.92 12.53 9.13
C GLY A 39 -2.20 11.79 9.56
N LYS A 40 -2.67 10.80 8.81
CA LYS A 40 -3.88 10.02 9.12
C LYS A 40 -3.61 8.51 9.01
N PRO A 41 -2.86 7.92 9.96
CA PRO A 41 -2.52 6.49 9.92
C PRO A 41 -3.76 5.59 9.87
N ASP A 42 -4.82 5.94 10.60
CA ASP A 42 -6.07 5.17 10.62
C ASP A 42 -6.81 5.16 9.27
N GLN A 43 -6.52 6.12 8.39
CA GLN A 43 -7.06 6.20 7.03
C GLN A 43 -6.11 5.60 5.98
N SER A 44 -4.91 5.18 6.39
CA SER A 44 -3.92 4.59 5.49
C SER A 44 -4.17 3.09 5.39
N LEU A 45 -4.56 2.63 4.20
CA LEU A 45 -4.82 1.21 3.97
C LEU A 45 -3.62 0.33 4.32
N LEU A 46 -2.40 0.79 4.02
CA LEU A 46 -1.18 0.06 4.35
C LEU A 46 -1.04 -0.15 5.87
N VAL A 47 -1.31 0.89 6.67
CA VAL A 47 -1.23 0.82 8.13
C VAL A 47 -2.29 -0.14 8.66
N GLN A 48 -3.53 -0.05 8.18
CA GLN A 48 -4.61 -0.97 8.58
C GLN A 48 -4.30 -2.45 8.30
N ARG A 49 -3.45 -2.75 7.31
CA ARG A 49 -3.04 -4.14 6.98
C ARG A 49 -1.93 -4.68 7.86
N PHE A 50 -1.08 -3.82 8.39
CA PHE A 50 -0.02 -4.22 9.32
C PHE A 50 -0.50 -4.24 10.77
N VAL A 51 -1.37 -3.31 11.14
CA VAL A 51 -1.95 -3.24 12.46
C VAL A 51 -3.15 -4.19 12.46
N THR A 52 -2.94 -5.42 12.90
CA THR A 52 -4.02 -6.42 12.99
C THR A 52 -5.15 -5.91 13.89
N THR A 53 -6.20 -5.34 13.30
CA THR A 53 -7.51 -5.29 13.94
C THR A 53 -8.10 -6.68 13.76
N LYS A 54 -7.82 -7.56 14.74
CA LYS A 54 -8.57 -8.79 14.91
C LYS A 54 -10.03 -8.37 15.13
N ASN A 55 -10.87 -8.55 14.11
CA ASN A 55 -12.31 -8.59 14.26
C ASN A 55 -12.77 -10.02 13.98
#